data_AF-A0A7X6Q2K4-F1
#
_entry.id   AF-A0A7X6Q2K4-F1
#
_cell.length_a   1.000
_cell.length_b   1.000
_cell.length_c   1.000
_cell.angle_alpha   90.00
_cell.angle_beta   90.00
_cell.angle_gamma   90.00
#
_symmetry.space_group_name_H-M   'P 1'
#
loop_
_entity.id
_entity.type
_entity.pdbx_description
1 polymer ?
#
loop_
_entity_poly.entity_id
_entity_poly.type
_entity_poly.pdbx_seq_one_letter_code
_entity_poly.pdbx_strand_id
1 'polypeptide(L)' 'MLHYDSLMRQFNKAGKDLCGDHCLTFSFKDSYYFAIFDGVGSGVYANLAAIGNAGRWGRMIREGISI' A
#
# COMPACT_ATOMS: atom_id res chain seq x y z
N MET A 1 2.07 -2.97 24.73
CA MET A 1 1.59 -3.06 23.33
C MET A 1 1.31 -1.64 22.88
N LEU A 2 2.12 -1.09 21.97
CA LEU A 2 1.87 0.22 21.36
C LEU A 2 0.68 0.06 20.40
N HIS A 3 -0.45 0.68 20.71
CA HIS A 3 -1.56 0.81 19.77
C HIS A 3 -1.26 1.97 18.83
N TYR A 4 -1.01 1.67 17.56
CA TYR A 4 -0.91 2.69 16.52
C TYR A 4 -2.29 2.89 15.89
N ASP A 5 -2.90 4.04 16.15
CA ASP A 5 -4.05 4.50 15.37
C ASP A 5 -3.52 5.08 14.06
N SER A 6 -3.91 4.47 12.93
CA SER A 6 -3.56 4.98 11.61
C SER A 6 -4.78 5.61 10.95
N LEU A 7 -4.63 6.87 10.54
CA LEU A 7 -5.58 7.55 9.67
C LEU A 7 -4.96 7.62 8.28
N MET A 8 -5.62 7.04 7.28
CA MET A 8 -5.15 7.06 5.90
C MET A 8 -6.24 7.63 4.99
N ARG A 9 -5.84 8.54 4.09
CA ARG A 9 -6.69 9.11 3.05
C ARG A 9 -5.89 9.20 1.77
N GLN A 10 -6.46 8.66 0.68
CA GLN A 10 -5.87 8.74 -0.65
C GLN A 10 -6.66 9.75 -1.49
N PHE A 11 -5.95 10.51 -2.31
CA PHE A 11 -6.54 11.50 -3.21
C PHE A 11 -6.13 11.21 -4.64
N ASN A 12 -7.10 11.20 -5.54
CA ASN A 12 -6.88 11.07 -6.96
C ASN A 12 -6.43 12.40 -7.57
N LYS A 13 -5.59 12.32 -8.61
CA LYS A 13 -5.22 13.47 -9.43
C LYS A 13 -6.46 13.99 -10.18
N ALA A 14 -6.56 15.31 -10.36
CA ALA A 14 -7.67 15.93 -11.07
C ALA A 14 -7.90 15.29 -12.45
N GLY A 15 -9.17 14.98 -12.76
CA GLY A 15 -9.57 14.33 -14.01
C GLY A 15 -9.23 12.84 -14.10
N LYS A 16 -8.87 12.18 -12.98
CA LYS A 16 -8.69 10.73 -12.90
C LYS A 16 -9.69 10.12 -11.94
N ASP A 17 -10.22 8.95 -12.28
CA ASP A 17 -11.22 8.27 -11.44
C ASP A 17 -10.60 7.62 -10.20
N LEU A 18 -9.32 7.27 -10.25
CA LEU A 18 -8.60 6.56 -9.18
C LEU A 18 -7.26 7.23 -8.85
N CYS A 19 -6.84 7.09 -7.59
CA CYS A 19 -5.51 7.45 -7.11
C CYS A 19 -4.47 6.47 -7.67
N GLY A 20 -3.34 6.97 -8.16
CA GLY A 20 -2.24 6.12 -8.65
C GLY A 20 -1.50 5.38 -7.53
N ASP A 21 -1.66 5.85 -6.29
CA ASP A 21 -0.97 5.32 -5.13
C ASP A 21 -1.82 4.27 -4.43
N HIS A 22 -1.18 3.46 -3.60
CA HIS A 22 -1.85 2.52 -2.71
C HIS A 22 -1.13 2.43 -1.37
N CYS A 23 -1.86 2.61 -0.28
CA CYS A 23 -1.35 2.41 1.08
C CYS A 23 -1.75 1.03 1.60
N LEU A 24 -0.77 0.26 2.09
CA LEU A 24 -0.99 -1.02 2.73
C LEU A 24 -0.56 -0.95 4.19
N THR A 25 -1.48 -1.33 5.08
CA THR A 25 -1.22 -1.50 6.52
C THR A 25 -1.59 -2.91 6.95
N PHE A 26 -0.76 -3.53 7.78
CA PHE A 26 -1.11 -4.77 8.45
C PHE A 26 -0.20 -5.02 9.65
N SER A 27 -0.73 -5.73 10.65
CA SER A 27 0.08 -6.34 11.70
C SER A 27 0.48 -7.75 11.28
N PHE A 28 1.71 -8.15 11.56
CA PHE A 28 2.17 -9.52 11.39
C PHE A 28 3.22 -9.85 12.45
N LYS A 29 3.02 -10.97 13.16
CA LYS A 29 3.76 -11.30 14.39
C LYS A 29 3.68 -10.13 15.38
N ASP A 30 4.81 -9.65 15.89
CA ASP A 30 4.91 -8.55 16.85
C ASP A 30 5.24 -7.20 16.18
N SER A 31 5.07 -7.10 14.87
CA SER A 31 5.39 -5.92 14.07
C SER A 31 4.15 -5.34 13.40
N TYR A 32 4.13 -4.02 13.27
CA TYR A 32 3.17 -3.27 12.45
C TYR A 32 3.87 -2.76 11.19
N TYR A 33 3.29 -3.06 10.04
CA TYR A 33 3.82 -2.69 8.73
C TYR A 33 2.95 -1.61 8.11
N PHE A 34 3.61 -0.57 7.58
CA PHE A 34 3.03 0.48 6.77
C PHE A 34 3.91 0.70 5.55
N ALA A 35 3.30 0.68 4.37
CA ALA A 35 3.98 0.99 3.12
C ALA A 35 3.06 1.75 2.17
N ILE A 36 3.68 2.63 1.39
CA ILE A 36 3.04 3.38 0.29
C ILE A 36 3.67 2.90 -1.01
N PHE A 37 2.82 2.55 -1.97
CA PHE A 37 3.21 2.13 -3.30
C PHE A 37 2.73 3.19 -4.29
N ASP A 38 3.66 3.84 -4.98
CA ASP A 38 3.37 4.78 -6.08
C ASP A 38 3.38 4.01 -7.40
N GLY A 39 2.24 4.02 -8.08
CA GLY A 39 2.11 3.49 -9.43
C GLY A 39 2.55 4.54 -10.45
N VAL A 40 3.48 4.19 -11.33
CA VAL A 40 3.98 5.12 -12.37
C VAL A 40 2.82 5.73 -13.16
N GLY A 41 2.67 7.05 -13.06
CA GLY A 41 1.65 7.81 -13.78
C GLY A 41 0.44 8.17 -12.91
N SER A 42 -0.77 7.99 -13.45
CA SER A 42 -2.02 8.31 -12.71
C SER A 42 -3.23 7.57 -13.28
N GLY A 43 -4.29 7.43 -12.48
CA GLY A 43 -5.52 6.75 -12.88
C GLY A 43 -5.41 5.23 -12.78
N VAL A 44 -6.27 4.52 -13.52
CA VAL A 44 -6.53 3.09 -13.33
C VAL A 44 -5.27 2.21 -13.42
N TYR A 45 -4.41 2.43 -14.42
CA TYR A 45 -3.22 1.59 -14.61
C TYR A 45 -2.16 1.79 -13.52
N ALA A 46 -1.96 3.04 -13.08
CA ALA A 46 -1.09 3.34 -11.94
C ALA A 46 -1.63 2.66 -10.66
N ASN A 47 -2.94 2.79 -10.41
CA ASN A 47 -3.60 2.18 -9.26
C ASN A 47 -3.44 0.65 -9.23
N LEU A 48 -3.68 -0.03 -10.35
CA LEU A 48 -3.54 -1.49 -10.46
C LEU A 48 -2.10 -1.94 -10.24
N ALA A 49 -1.12 -1.20 -10.77
CA ALA A 49 0.29 -1.49 -10.55
C ALA A 49 0.68 -1.34 -9.07
N ALA A 50 0.25 -0.25 -8.42
CA ALA A 50 0.47 -0.02 -6.99
C ALA A 50 -0.16 -1.12 -6.11
N ILE A 51 -1.42 -1.48 -6.36
CA ILE A 51 -2.10 -2.58 -5.66
C ILE A 51 -1.38 -3.91 -5.85
N GLY A 52 -1.00 -4.24 -7.09
CA GLY A 52 -0.30 -5.49 -7.39
C GLY A 52 1.05 -5.59 -6.68
N ASN A 53 1.81 -4.50 -6.64
CA ASN A 53 3.09 -4.43 -5.92
C ASN A 53 2.90 -4.52 -4.40
N ALA A 54 1.89 -3.84 -3.86
CA ALA A 54 1.54 -3.92 -2.45
C ALA A 54 1.20 -5.34 -2.00
N GLY A 55 0.37 -6.05 -2.79
CA GLY A 55 0.01 -7.44 -2.51
C GLY A 55 1.22 -8.38 -2.52
N ARG A 56 2.12 -8.23 -3.49
CA ARG A 56 3.37 -9.02 -3.55
C ARG A 56 4.27 -8.73 -2.37
N TRP A 57 4.49 -7.46 -2.04
CA TRP A 57 5.31 -7.08 -0.90
C TRP A 57 4.74 -7.61 0.43
N GLY A 58 3.44 -7.43 0.67
CA GLY A 58 2.79 -7.96 1.88
C GLY A 58 2.90 -9.48 2.00
N ARG A 59 2.82 -10.20 0.87
CA ARG A 59 3.07 -11.65 0.83
C ARG A 59 4.54 -11.98 1.14
N MET A 60 5.49 -11.27 0.55
CA MET A 60 6.93 -11.47 0.81
C MET A 60 7.29 -11.24 2.28
N ILE A 61 6.70 -10.24 2.95
CA ILE A 61 6.85 -10.03 4.40
C ILE A 61 6.31 -11.24 5.18
N ARG A 62 5.10 -11.72 4.85
CA ARG A 62 4.47 -12.85 5.55
C ARG A 62 5.21 -14.17 5.36
N GLU A 63 5.81 -14.37 4.19
CA GLU A 63 6.63 -15.54 3.86
C GLU A 63 8.08 -15.40 4.37
N GLY A 64 8.47 -14.25 4.93
CA GLY A 64 9.83 -14.02 5.45
C GLY A 64 10.89 -13.83 4.37
N ILE A 65 10.48 -13.49 3.14
CA ILE A 65 11.36 -13.24 1.99
C ILE A 65 11.87 -11.78 2.00
N SER A 66 11.06 -10.86 2.51
CA SER A 66 11.41 -9.45 2.69
C SER A 66 11.38 -9.11 4.17
N ILE A 67 12.31 -8.26 4.61
CA ILE A 67 12.37 -7.66 5.95
C ILE A 67 11.95 -6.20 5.86
#